data_AF-A0A954B650-F1
#
_entry.id   AF-A0A954B650-F1
#
_cell.length_a   1.000
_cell.length_b   1.000
_cell.length_c   1.000
_cell.angle_alpha   90.00
_cell.angle_beta   90.00
_cell.angle_gamma   90.00
#
_symmetry.space_group_name_H-M   'P 1'
#
loop_
_entity.id
_entity.type
_entity.pdbx_description
1 polymer ?
#
loop_
_entity_poly.entity_id
_entity_poly.type
_entity_poly.pdbx_seq_one_letter_code
_entity_poly.pdbx_strand_id
1 'polypeptide(L)'
;ALAPVDQSAMLLEAASRARALSDEGVEVAILTGPDIACVIASNRDCAVDGPAAAGAANVVFVPRLDVDAGTAAAKGRSEALLYTQFKMVERTPLWEIWVRRGYALPASLPVSTLNLRS
;
A
#
# COMPACT_ATOMS: atom_id res chain seq x y z
N ALA A 1 1.81 -13.93 -16.27
CA ALA A 1 2.26 -12.52 -16.16
C ALA A 1 1.23 -11.63 -16.86
N LEU A 2 0.86 -10.50 -16.26
CA LEU A 2 0.03 -9.51 -16.95
C LEU A 2 0.77 -8.89 -18.13
N ALA A 3 0.05 -8.46 -19.18
CA ALA A 3 0.67 -7.73 -20.26
C ALA A 3 1.23 -6.39 -19.74
N PRO A 4 2.30 -5.83 -20.34
CA PRO A 4 2.90 -4.57 -19.89
C PRO A 4 1.93 -3.38 -19.80
N VAL A 5 0.90 -3.36 -20.64
CA VAL A 5 -0.16 -2.34 -20.64
C VAL A 5 -1.07 -2.47 -19.42
N ASP A 6 -1.35 -3.70 -18.98
CA ASP A 6 -2.17 -3.99 -17.82
C ASP A 6 -1.42 -3.64 -16.51
N GLN A 7 -0.09 -3.80 -16.51
CA GLN A 7 0.76 -3.41 -15.39
C GLN A 7 0.83 -1.90 -15.20
N SER A 8 0.97 -1.15 -16.31
CA SER A 8 0.98 0.33 -16.28
C SER A 8 -0.36 0.89 -15.81
N ALA A 9 -1.48 0.37 -16.32
CA ALA A 9 -2.82 0.78 -15.91
C ALA A 9 -3.07 0.47 -14.42
N MET A 10 -2.60 -0.69 -13.93
CA MET A 10 -2.68 -1.06 -12.53
C MET A 10 -1.90 -0.11 -11.62
N LEU A 11 -0.66 0.23 -11.98
CA LEU A 11 0.16 1.15 -11.19
C LEU A 11 -0.47 2.54 -11.15
N LEU A 12 -1.06 2.99 -12.26
CA LEU A 12 -1.80 4.25 -12.34
C LEU A 12 -3.04 4.24 -11.43
N GLU A 13 -3.78 3.14 -11.37
CA GLU A 13 -4.95 3.02 -10.48
C GLU A 13 -4.56 3.00 -9.00
N ALA A 14 -3.49 2.29 -8.63
CA ALA A 14 -3.00 2.31 -7.26
C ALA A 14 -2.47 3.70 -6.87
N ALA A 15 -1.75 4.36 -7.77
CA ALA A 15 -1.26 5.72 -7.58
C ALA A 15 -2.42 6.73 -7.46
N SER A 16 -3.49 6.58 -8.25
CA SER A 16 -4.66 7.48 -8.17
C SER A 16 -5.41 7.30 -6.85
N ARG A 17 -5.59 6.06 -6.39
CA ARG A 17 -6.19 5.76 -5.07
C ARG A 17 -5.33 6.28 -3.92
N ALA A 18 -4.02 6.06 -3.96
CA ALA A 18 -3.10 6.59 -2.96
C ALA A 18 -3.12 8.12 -2.93
N ARG A 19 -3.20 8.77 -4.11
CA ARG A 19 -3.32 10.23 -4.21
C ARG A 19 -4.63 10.76 -3.63
N ALA A 20 -5.77 10.14 -3.92
CA ALA A 20 -7.05 10.55 -3.34
C ALA A 20 -7.02 10.55 -1.80
N LEU A 21 -6.41 9.51 -1.20
CA LEU A 21 -6.21 9.45 0.25
C LEU A 21 -5.24 10.53 0.75
N SER A 22 -4.19 10.80 -0.02
CA SER A 22 -3.22 11.87 0.29
C SER A 22 -3.88 13.25 0.28
N ASP A 23 -4.80 13.50 -0.64
CA ASP A 23 -5.55 14.76 -0.74
C ASP A 23 -6.44 15.00 0.50
N GLU A 24 -6.77 13.93 1.24
CA GLU A 24 -7.46 13.96 2.52
C GLU A 24 -6.52 13.96 3.73
N GLY A 25 -5.21 14.11 3.50
CA GLY A 25 -4.18 14.15 4.54
C GLY A 25 -3.80 12.79 5.12
N VAL A 26 -4.13 11.69 4.43
CA VAL A 26 -3.74 10.35 4.85
C VAL A 26 -2.33 10.02 4.36
N GLU A 27 -1.45 9.63 5.28
CA GLU A 27 -0.12 9.09 4.96
C GLU A 27 -0.25 7.68 4.36
N VAL A 28 0.12 7.52 3.08
CA VAL A 28 0.03 6.25 2.34
C VAL A 28 1.43 5.75 1.96
N ALA A 29 1.83 4.57 2.43
CA ALA A 29 3.05 3.92 1.94
C ALA A 29 2.73 3.01 0.75
N ILE A 30 3.56 3.05 -0.30
CA ILE A 30 3.56 2.03 -1.35
C ILE A 30 4.86 1.24 -1.27
N LEU A 31 4.78 -0.06 -1.00
CA LEU A 31 5.95 -0.94 -0.94
C LEU A 31 6.29 -1.43 -2.36
N THR A 32 7.19 -0.74 -3.05
CA THR A 32 7.66 -1.12 -4.40
C THR A 32 9.06 -1.74 -4.37
N GLY A 33 9.61 -1.99 -5.57
CA GLY A 33 10.93 -2.57 -5.86
C GLY A 33 12.15 -1.92 -5.18
N PRO A 34 13.36 -2.35 -5.56
CA PRO A 34 14.52 -2.37 -4.67
C PRO A 34 14.86 -0.96 -4.21
N ASP A 35 14.83 -0.80 -2.89
CA ASP A 35 15.27 0.35 -2.09
C ASP A 35 14.35 1.58 -2.02
N ILE A 36 13.16 1.53 -2.62
CA ILE A 36 12.27 2.68 -2.60
C ILE A 36 10.87 2.25 -2.17
N ALA A 37 10.55 2.52 -0.91
CA ALA A 37 9.19 2.59 -0.43
C ALA A 37 8.86 4.06 -0.19
N CYS A 38 7.90 4.60 -0.93
CA CYS A 38 7.57 6.02 -0.80
C CYS A 38 6.31 6.20 0.05
N VAL A 39 6.33 7.23 0.90
CA VAL A 39 5.16 7.71 1.62
C VAL A 39 4.55 8.84 0.80
N ILE A 40 3.38 8.59 0.24
CA ILE A 40 2.60 9.55 -0.51
C ILE A 40 1.65 10.23 0.48
N ALA A 41 2.05 11.42 0.89
CA ALA A 41 1.19 12.47 1.44
C ALA A 41 1.92 13.80 1.22
N SER A 42 1.31 14.72 0.46
CA SER A 42 1.72 16.12 0.31
C SER A 42 3.24 16.42 0.27
N ASN A 43 4.04 15.56 -0.41
CA ASN A 43 5.48 15.74 -0.68
C ASN A 43 6.48 15.25 0.40
N ARG A 44 6.37 14.00 0.88
CA ARG A 44 7.43 13.36 1.70
C ARG A 44 8.31 12.40 0.91
N ASP A 45 9.59 12.43 1.25
CA ASP A 45 10.69 11.67 0.65
C ASP A 45 10.42 10.17 0.64
N CYS A 46 10.99 9.48 -0.35
CA CYS A 46 11.03 8.03 -0.29
C CYS A 46 11.84 7.57 0.92
N ALA A 47 11.29 6.62 1.67
CA ALA A 47 11.92 6.09 2.85
C ALA A 47 13.09 5.17 2.47
N VAL A 48 14.04 5.04 3.39
CA VAL A 48 15.23 4.20 3.21
C VAL A 48 14.91 2.72 3.02
N ASP A 49 13.73 2.26 3.48
CA ASP A 49 13.22 0.92 3.27
C ASP A 49 11.70 0.81 3.50
N GLY A 50 11.16 -0.40 3.26
CA GLY A 50 9.75 -0.72 3.47
C GLY A 50 9.28 -0.56 4.93
N PRO A 51 10.02 -1.05 5.94
CA PRO A 51 9.68 -0.84 7.35
C PRO A 51 9.55 0.63 7.75
N ALA A 52 10.47 1.49 7.33
CA ALA A 52 10.42 2.92 7.62
C ALA A 52 9.19 3.58 6.98
N ALA A 53 8.89 3.25 5.72
CA ALA A 53 7.68 3.74 5.05
C ALA A 53 6.40 3.26 5.75
N ALA A 54 6.30 1.96 6.05
CA ALA A 54 5.16 1.40 6.77
C ALA A 54 5.01 2.02 8.17
N GLY A 55 6.12 2.27 8.86
CA GLY A 55 6.15 2.94 10.17
C GLY A 55 5.56 4.35 10.14
N ALA A 56 5.77 5.10 9.06
CA ALA A 56 5.29 6.48 8.90
C ALA A 56 3.85 6.58 8.35
N ALA A 57 3.32 5.51 7.74
CA ALA A 57 2.03 5.53 7.08
C ALA A 57 0.85 5.07 7.95
N ASN A 58 -0.35 5.53 7.61
CA ASN A 58 -1.62 5.01 8.14
C ASN A 58 -2.24 3.95 7.24
N VAL A 59 -1.94 4.02 5.93
CA VAL A 59 -2.37 3.04 4.93
C VAL A 59 -1.14 2.53 4.16
N VAL A 60 -1.06 1.23 3.92
CA VAL A 60 0.04 0.61 3.17
C VAL A 60 -0.52 -0.17 1.99
N PHE A 61 -0.04 0.13 0.79
CA PHE A 61 -0.34 -0.56 -0.45
C PHE A 61 0.81 -1.50 -0.77
N VAL A 62 0.49 -2.79 -0.91
CA VAL A 62 1.46 -3.84 -1.22
C VAL A 62 1.08 -4.47 -2.56
N PRO A 63 1.89 -4.32 -3.61
CA PRO A 63 1.67 -5.02 -4.87
C PRO A 63 1.72 -6.54 -4.66
N ARG A 64 0.80 -7.27 -5.27
CA ARG A 64 0.70 -8.74 -5.19
C ARG A 64 1.24 -9.47 -6.41
N LEU A 65 1.38 -8.77 -7.53
CA LEU A 65 2.09 -9.33 -8.67
C LEU A 65 3.58 -9.31 -8.34
N ASP A 66 4.31 -10.31 -8.81
CA ASP A 66 5.78 -10.32 -8.82
C ASP A 66 6.28 -9.18 -9.74
N VAL A 67 6.10 -7.94 -9.31
CA VAL A 67 6.83 -6.78 -9.81
C VAL A 67 8.19 -6.89 -9.16
N ASP A 68 9.04 -7.70 -9.79
CA ASP A 68 10.45 -7.90 -9.48
C ASP A 68 10.82 -8.36 -8.04
N ALA A 69 12.00 -8.95 -7.90
CA ALA A 69 12.48 -9.48 -6.62
C ALA A 69 12.57 -8.40 -5.51
N GLY A 70 12.68 -7.12 -5.88
CA GLY A 70 12.75 -5.99 -4.96
C GLY A 70 11.45 -5.78 -4.19
N THR A 71 10.28 -5.89 -4.85
CA THR A 71 8.98 -5.70 -4.18
C THR A 71 8.73 -6.82 -3.19
N ALA A 72 9.04 -8.07 -3.57
CA ALA A 72 8.94 -9.22 -2.69
C ALA A 72 9.83 -9.05 -1.45
N ALA A 73 11.06 -8.54 -1.64
CA ALA A 73 11.98 -8.28 -0.54
C ALA A 73 11.51 -7.13 0.38
N ALA A 74 10.99 -6.04 -0.19
CA ALA A 74 10.42 -4.92 0.58
C ALA A 74 9.20 -5.35 1.40
N LYS A 75 8.33 -6.19 0.82
CA LYS A 75 7.23 -6.83 1.53
C LYS A 75 7.76 -7.68 2.68
N GLY A 76 8.67 -8.62 2.40
CA GLY A 76 9.25 -9.53 3.41
C GLY A 76 9.85 -8.78 4.60
N ARG A 77 10.59 -7.69 4.36
CA ARG A 77 11.15 -6.85 5.44
C ARG A 77 10.07 -6.18 6.30
N SER A 78 8.91 -5.88 5.71
CA SER A 78 7.81 -5.15 6.35
C SER A 78 6.75 -6.08 6.96
N GLU A 79 6.81 -7.39 6.73
CA GLU A 79 5.77 -8.35 7.14
C GLU A 79 5.48 -8.26 8.64
N ALA A 80 6.52 -8.22 9.48
CA ALA A 80 6.34 -8.12 10.92
C ALA A 80 5.46 -6.91 11.31
N LEU A 81 5.68 -5.73 10.71
CA LEU A 81 4.86 -4.55 10.95
C LEU A 81 3.44 -4.71 10.38
N LEU A 82 3.32 -5.19 9.15
CA LEU A 82 2.02 -5.38 8.49
C LEU A 82 1.11 -6.32 9.30
N TYR A 83 1.64 -7.43 9.80
CA TYR A 83 0.84 -8.41 10.55
C TYR A 83 0.57 -8.00 12.01
N THR A 84 1.44 -7.21 12.63
CA THR A 84 1.30 -6.81 14.05
C THR A 84 0.57 -5.47 14.24
N GLN A 85 0.86 -4.47 13.41
CA GLN A 85 0.36 -3.10 13.58
C GLN A 85 -0.74 -2.72 12.59
N PHE A 86 -0.87 -3.46 11.48
CA PHE A 86 -1.88 -3.22 10.47
C PHE A 86 -2.93 -4.35 10.44
N LYS A 87 -4.02 -4.07 9.74
CA LYS A 87 -5.02 -5.06 9.31
C LYS A 87 -5.20 -4.94 7.80
N MET A 88 -5.23 -6.06 7.09
CA MET A 88 -5.57 -6.07 5.66
C MET A 88 -7.07 -5.80 5.53
N VAL A 89 -7.44 -4.78 4.77
CA VAL A 89 -8.84 -4.37 4.56
C VAL A 89 -9.34 -4.70 3.16
N GLU A 90 -8.44 -4.81 2.19
CA GLU A 90 -8.76 -5.20 0.83
C GLU A 90 -7.64 -6.06 0.27
N ARG A 91 -8.03 -7.09 -0.49
CA ARG A 91 -7.12 -7.93 -1.25
C ARG A 91 -7.71 -8.14 -2.62
N THR A 92 -7.07 -7.55 -3.62
CA THR A 92 -7.38 -7.79 -5.03
C THR A 92 -6.38 -8.81 -5.60
N PRO A 93 -6.52 -9.22 -6.87
CA PRO A 93 -5.46 -9.96 -7.57
C PRO A 93 -4.14 -9.17 -7.67
N LEU A 94 -4.21 -7.84 -7.51
CA LEU A 94 -3.14 -6.91 -7.85
C LEU A 94 -2.50 -6.26 -6.61
N TRP A 95 -3.28 -6.05 -5.55
CA TRP A 95 -2.89 -5.27 -4.38
C TRP A 95 -3.44 -5.86 -3.09
N GLU A 96 -2.68 -5.65 -2.01
CA GLU A 96 -3.18 -5.73 -0.64
C GLU A 96 -3.19 -4.31 -0.08
N ILE A 97 -4.31 -3.92 0.51
CA ILE A 97 -4.43 -2.66 1.22
C ILE A 97 -4.48 -2.97 2.70
N TRP A 98 -3.53 -2.40 3.43
CA TRP A 98 -3.36 -2.56 4.86
C TRP A 98 -3.60 -1.24 5.55
N VAL A 99 -4.30 -1.27 6.69
CA VAL A 99 -4.67 -0.08 7.44
C VAL A 99 -4.22 -0.23 8.87
N ARG A 100 -3.61 0.82 9.40
CA ARG A 100 -3.10 0.83 10.77
C ARG A 100 -4.22 0.51 11.75
N ARG A 101 -3.98 -0.39 12.69
CA ARG A 101 -4.95 -0.74 13.72
C ARG A 101 -5.29 0.49 14.54
N GLY A 102 -6.58 0.72 14.78
CA GLY A 102 -7.08 1.91 15.49
C GLY A 102 -7.19 3.19 14.64
N TYR A 103 -6.72 3.18 13.38
CA TYR A 103 -6.91 4.32 12.48
C TYR A 103 -8.31 4.30 11.84
N ALA A 104 -8.98 5.45 11.85
CA ALA A 104 -10.26 5.65 11.19
C ALA A 104 -10.02 6.07 9.74
N LEU A 105 -10.52 5.28 8.80
CA LEU A 105 -10.38 5.56 7.38
C LEU A 105 -11.35 6.65 6.91
N PRO A 106 -10.92 7.50 5.97
CA PRO A 106 -11.86 8.33 5.23
C PRO A 106 -12.79 7.48 4.36
N ALA A 107 -13.99 7.99 4.08
CA ALA A 107 -15.02 7.31 3.31
C ALA A 107 -14.64 7.10 1.83
N SER A 108 -13.63 7.81 1.34
CA SER A 108 -13.09 7.73 0.00
C SER A 108 -12.28 6.47 -0.28
N LEU A 109 -11.84 5.74 0.75
CA LEU A 109 -11.13 4.49 0.55
C LEU A 109 -12.14 3.44 0.08
N PRO A 110 -12.00 2.87 -1.14
CA PRO A 110 -12.92 1.90 -1.67
C PRO A 110 -12.67 0.54 -1.01
N VAL A 111 -12.92 0.43 0.30
CA VAL A 111 -12.98 -0.87 0.97
C VAL A 111 -14.19 -1.57 0.38
N SER A 112 -13.96 -2.39 -0.66
CA SER A 112 -14.97 -3.35 -1.08
C SER A 112 -15.36 -4.11 0.17
N THR A 113 -16.61 -3.98 0.58
CA THR A 113 -17.19 -4.58 1.79
C THR A 113 -17.28 -6.10 1.64
N LEU A 114 -16.13 -6.75 1.48
CA LEU A 114 -15.97 -8.18 1.63
C LEU A 114 -15.92 -8.49 3.12
N ASN A 115 -17.12 -8.55 3.70
CA ASN A 115 -17.49 -9.31 4.89
C ASN A 115 -16.61 -9.14 6.14
N LEU A 116 -16.70 -7.99 6.79
CA LEU A 116 -16.69 -7.94 8.25
C LEU A 116 -18.14 -8.06 8.75
N ARG A 117 -18.71 -9.27 8.61
CA ARG A 117 -19.88 -9.66 9.41
C ARG A 117 -19.39 -10.67 10.44
N SER A 118 -19.44 -10.19 11.69
CA SER A 118 -19.52 -10.91 12.99
C SER A 118 -18.46 -11.96 13.29
#